data_AF-A0A1Y2T4T4-F1
#
_entry.id   AF-A0A1Y2T4T4-F1
#
_cell.length_a   1.000
_cell.length_b   1.000
_cell.length_c   1.000
_cell.angle_alpha   90.00
_cell.angle_beta   90.00
_cell.angle_gamma   90.00
#
_symmetry.space_group_name_H-M   'P 1'
#
loop_
_entity.id
_entity.type
_entity.pdbx_description
1 polymer ?
#
loop_
_entity_poly.entity_id
_entity_poly.type
_entity_poly.pdbx_seq_one_letter_code
_entity_poly.pdbx_strand_id
1 'polypeptide(L)'
;MARTATRFLDNVIDANKYPLPQIAEKALRDRRIGLGIMGWAEMLVQMGLPYDSEEAVALGNRVMTFIKQKALEESMALAEVRGPYPEWEGSQWHKAGLKVRNATLTTVAPTGTISCSRRGRTCRAPAASSPSSPWSSPGTRRAR
;
A
#
# COMPACT_ATOMS: atom_id res chain seq x y z
N MET A 1 6.19 -5.79 -11.40
CA MET A 1 6.40 -4.92 -10.22
C MET A 1 5.86 -5.53 -8.92
N ALA A 2 4.57 -5.88 -8.82
CA ALA A 2 4.00 -6.44 -7.58
C ALA A 2 4.78 -7.65 -7.04
N ARG A 3 5.15 -8.60 -7.91
CA ARG A 3 5.97 -9.78 -7.55
C ARG A 3 7.30 -9.39 -6.88
N THR A 4 8.06 -8.51 -7.53
CA THR A 4 9.37 -8.03 -7.04
C THR A 4 9.21 -7.29 -5.71
N ALA A 5 8.17 -6.46 -5.57
CA ALA A 5 7.89 -5.76 -4.33
C ALA A 5 7.54 -6.72 -3.18
N THR A 6 6.75 -7.76 -3.44
CA THR A 6 6.45 -8.81 -2.45
C THR A 6 7.73 -9.52 -1.99
N ARG A 7 8.62 -9.92 -2.92
CA ARG A 7 9.92 -10.53 -2.57
C ARG A 7 10.80 -9.59 -1.76
N PHE A 8 10.83 -8.31 -2.14
CA PHE A 8 11.62 -7.30 -1.44
C PHE A 8 11.13 -7.13 0.01
N LEU A 9 9.81 -6.99 0.21
CA LEU A 9 9.22 -6.87 1.54
C LEU A 9 9.42 -8.13 2.40
N ASP A 10 9.39 -9.33 1.80
CA ASP A 10 9.72 -10.58 2.51
C ASP A 10 11.18 -10.57 2.99
N ASN A 11 12.12 -10.20 2.11
CA ASN A 11 13.54 -10.12 2.48
C ASN A 11 13.83 -9.01 3.52
N VAL A 12 13.04 -7.94 3.54
CA VAL A 12 13.17 -6.87 4.56
C VAL A 12 12.86 -7.39 5.96
N ILE A 13 11.94 -8.35 6.11
CA ILE A 13 11.65 -8.96 7.42
C ILE A 13 12.89 -9.70 7.94
N ASP A 14 13.58 -10.44 7.08
CA ASP A 14 14.79 -11.18 7.45
C ASP A 14 15.99 -10.26 7.72
N ALA A 15 16.09 -9.12 7.01
CA ALA A 15 17.16 -8.16 7.19
C ALA A 15 16.98 -7.21 8.40
N ASN A 16 15.78 -7.14 8.98
CA ASN A 16 15.48 -6.18 10.03
C ASN A 16 16.06 -6.61 11.38
N LYS A 17 16.68 -5.67 12.10
CA LYS A 17 17.21 -5.90 13.44
C LYS A 17 16.21 -5.39 14.47
N TYR A 18 15.58 -6.31 15.18
CA TYR A 18 14.64 -5.99 16.24
C TYR A 18 15.36 -5.80 17.57
N PRO A 19 15.09 -4.71 18.32
CA PRO A 19 15.73 -4.46 19.61
C PRO A 19 15.21 -5.39 20.72
N LEU A 20 14.00 -5.94 20.56
CA LEU A 20 13.37 -6.84 21.53
C LEU A 20 13.12 -8.22 20.90
N PRO A 21 13.54 -9.32 21.55
CA PRO A 21 13.42 -10.65 20.99
C PRO A 21 11.96 -11.09 20.80
N GLN A 22 11.06 -10.65 21.68
CA GLN A 22 9.63 -11.00 21.58
C GLN A 22 8.99 -10.44 20.32
N ILE A 23 9.43 -9.26 19.88
CA ILE A 23 8.95 -8.61 18.64
C ILE A 23 9.52 -9.33 17.42
N ALA A 24 10.81 -9.71 17.48
CA ALA A 24 11.48 -10.44 16.41
C ALA A 24 10.75 -11.76 16.12
N GLU A 25 10.48 -12.54 17.17
CA GLU A 25 9.78 -13.81 17.02
C GLU A 25 8.38 -13.62 16.46
N LYS A 26 7.62 -12.63 16.95
CA LYS A 26 6.27 -12.36 16.43
C LYS A 26 6.29 -11.93 14.98
N ALA A 27 7.24 -11.08 14.58
CA ALA A 27 7.40 -10.64 13.20
C ALA A 27 7.78 -11.79 12.27
N LEU A 28 8.64 -12.71 12.71
CA LEU A 28 9.05 -13.90 11.96
C LEU A 28 7.96 -14.99 11.90
N ARG A 29 7.09 -15.06 12.92
CA ARG A 29 5.91 -15.95 12.92
C ARG A 29 4.81 -15.46 11.99
N ASP A 30 4.42 -14.18 12.08
CA ASP A 30 3.31 -13.64 11.30
C ASP A 30 3.72 -13.20 9.87
N ARG A 31 4.98 -12.79 9.67
CA ARG A 31 5.53 -12.25 8.40
C ARG A 31 4.59 -11.32 7.65
N ARG A 32 4.07 -10.31 8.35
CA ARG A 32 3.10 -9.35 7.80
C ARG A 32 3.81 -8.40 6.83
N ILE A 33 3.35 -8.38 5.58
CA ILE A 33 3.80 -7.39 4.60
C ILE A 33 2.66 -6.42 4.27
N GLY A 34 3.05 -5.27 3.71
CA GLY A 34 2.16 -4.18 3.42
C GLY A 34 2.45 -3.54 2.08
N LEU A 35 1.96 -4.15 0.99
CA LEU A 35 2.05 -3.56 -0.33
C LEU A 35 0.93 -2.52 -0.52
N GLY A 36 1.31 -1.27 -0.75
CA GLY A 36 0.41 -0.17 -1.05
C GLY A 36 0.67 0.43 -2.42
N ILE A 37 -0.29 1.24 -2.90
CA ILE A 37 -0.13 2.07 -4.08
C ILE A 37 -0.01 3.54 -3.67
N MET A 38 0.75 4.30 -4.45
CA MET A 38 0.89 5.75 -4.32
C MET A 38 0.60 6.38 -5.68
N GLY A 39 0.07 7.60 -5.69
CA GLY A 39 -0.20 8.33 -6.93
C GLY A 39 -1.58 8.09 -7.54
N TRP A 40 -2.52 7.54 -6.76
CA TRP A 40 -3.90 7.30 -7.20
C TRP A 40 -4.60 8.58 -7.66
N ALA A 41 -4.48 9.67 -6.89
CA ALA A 41 -5.07 10.96 -7.24
C ALA A 41 -4.45 11.55 -8.53
N GLU A 42 -3.13 11.50 -8.69
CA GLU A 42 -2.46 11.99 -9.89
C GLU A 42 -2.86 11.19 -11.14
N MET A 43 -3.08 9.88 -11.01
CA MET A 43 -3.57 9.04 -12.11
C MET A 43 -4.98 9.47 -12.53
N LEU A 44 -5.89 9.69 -11.57
CA LEU A 44 -7.24 10.17 -11.87
C LEU A 44 -7.24 11.53 -12.56
N VAL A 45 -6.37 12.45 -12.13
CA VAL A 45 -6.19 13.76 -12.79
C VAL A 45 -5.71 13.60 -14.23
N GLN A 46 -4.76 12.71 -14.50
CA GLN A 46 -4.28 12.44 -15.87
C GLN A 46 -5.37 11.84 -16.78
N MET A 47 -6.29 11.06 -16.21
CA MET A 47 -7.44 10.50 -16.94
C MET A 47 -8.62 11.47 -17.01
N GLY A 48 -8.53 12.65 -16.38
CA GLY A 48 -9.63 13.62 -16.33
C GLY A 48 -10.83 13.15 -15.52
N LEU A 49 -10.68 12.14 -14.66
CA LEU A 49 -11.77 11.58 -13.87
C LEU A 49 -11.87 12.26 -12.51
N PRO A 50 -13.07 12.73 -12.11
CA PRO A 50 -13.28 13.24 -10.77
C PRO A 50 -13.19 12.09 -9.76
N TYR A 51 -12.63 12.39 -8.58
CA TYR A 51 -12.41 11.39 -7.52
C TYR A 51 -13.71 10.75 -7.03
N ASP A 52 -14.79 11.52 -7.08
CA ASP A 52 -16.14 11.12 -6.63
C ASP A 52 -16.98 10.44 -7.73
N SER A 53 -16.36 10.05 -8.84
CA SER A 53 -17.05 9.26 -9.87
C SER A 53 -17.11 7.78 -9.50
N GLU A 54 -18.23 7.14 -9.81
CA GLU A 54 -18.35 5.68 -9.74
C GLU A 54 -17.31 4.97 -10.63
N GLU A 55 -16.94 5.60 -11.74
CA GLU A 55 -15.89 5.12 -12.65
C GLU A 55 -14.52 5.07 -11.97
N ALA A 56 -14.15 6.10 -11.19
CA ALA A 56 -12.92 6.11 -10.40
C ALA A 56 -12.93 4.99 -9.35
N VAL A 57 -14.05 4.78 -8.65
CA VAL A 57 -14.19 3.70 -7.67
C VAL A 57 -14.06 2.33 -8.34
N ALA A 58 -14.72 2.11 -9.47
CA ALA A 58 -14.65 0.87 -10.24
C ALA A 58 -13.22 0.60 -10.75
N LEU A 59 -12.52 1.64 -11.20
CA LEU A 59 -11.11 1.52 -11.58
C LEU A 59 -10.22 1.18 -10.38
N GLY A 60 -10.45 1.80 -9.22
CA GLY A 60 -9.71 1.53 -7.99
C GLY A 60 -9.85 0.08 -7.56
N ASN A 61 -11.08 -0.44 -7.59
CA ASN A 61 -11.37 -1.85 -7.31
C ASN A 61 -10.64 -2.79 -8.27
N ARG A 62 -10.63 -2.49 -9.58
CA ARG A 62 -9.91 -3.32 -10.57
C ARG A 62 -8.41 -3.33 -10.31
N VAL A 63 -7.81 -2.17 -10.08
CA VAL A 63 -6.37 -2.04 -9.83
C VAL A 63 -5.97 -2.76 -8.54
N MET A 64 -6.69 -2.54 -7.44
CA MET A 64 -6.40 -3.18 -6.16
C MET A 64 -6.60 -4.70 -6.23
N THR A 65 -7.62 -5.17 -6.93
CA THR A 65 -7.85 -6.61 -7.14
C THR A 65 -6.70 -7.23 -7.91
N PHE A 66 -6.25 -6.60 -8.99
CA PHE A 66 -5.11 -7.07 -9.78
C PHE A 66 -3.82 -7.16 -8.95
N ILE A 67 -3.53 -6.12 -8.15
CA ILE A 67 -2.33 -6.10 -7.30
C ILE A 67 -2.42 -7.18 -6.22
N LYS A 68 -3.57 -7.31 -5.56
CA LYS A 68 -3.80 -8.33 -4.54
C LYS A 68 -3.61 -9.74 -5.10
N GLN A 69 -4.17 -10.01 -6.28
CA GLN A 69 -4.03 -11.31 -6.95
C GLN A 69 -2.56 -11.60 -7.28
N LYS A 70 -1.83 -10.64 -7.85
CA LYS A 70 -0.41 -10.83 -8.18
C LYS A 70 0.49 -10.96 -6.96
N ALA A 71 0.17 -10.27 -5.86
CA ALA A 71 0.88 -10.44 -4.60
C ALA A 71 0.60 -11.82 -3.97
N LEU A 72 -0.63 -12.33 -4.08
CA LEU A 72 -1.02 -13.65 -3.59
C LEU A 72 -0.32 -14.76 -4.37
N GLU A 73 -0.37 -14.73 -5.71
CA GLU A 73 0.35 -15.66 -6.58
C GLU A 73 1.84 -15.74 -6.22
N GLU A 74 2.46 -14.58 -5.94
CA GLU A 74 3.87 -14.55 -5.57
C GLU A 74 4.12 -15.10 -4.16
N SER A 75 3.25 -14.81 -3.20
CA SER A 75 3.36 -15.33 -1.84
C SER A 75 3.20 -16.85 -1.80
N MET A 76 2.37 -17.42 -2.70
CA MET A 76 2.25 -18.87 -2.88
C MET A 76 3.55 -19.47 -3.45
N ALA A 77 4.09 -18.88 -4.53
CA ALA A 77 5.35 -19.33 -5.12
C ALA A 77 6.52 -19.27 -4.12
N LEU A 78 6.56 -18.24 -3.26
CA LEU A 78 7.55 -18.14 -2.20
C LEU A 78 7.36 -19.19 -1.10
N ALA A 79 6.11 -19.57 -0.80
CA ALA A 79 5.81 -20.61 0.16
C ALA A 79 6.26 -22.00 -0.32
N GLU A 80 6.25 -22.25 -1.64
CA GLU A 80 6.79 -23.50 -2.21
C GLU A 80 8.31 -23.59 -2.06
N VAL A 81 9.03 -22.48 -2.24
CA VAL A 81 10.50 -22.45 -2.19
C VAL A 81 11.04 -22.37 -0.76
N ARG A 82 10.42 -21.56 0.10
CA ARG A 82 10.93 -21.23 1.46
C ARG A 82 10.07 -21.82 2.60
N GLY A 83 8.96 -22.47 2.26
CA GLY A 83 7.96 -22.92 3.22
C GLY A 83 6.94 -21.84 3.64
N PRO A 84 5.74 -22.25 4.08
CA PRO A 84 4.74 -21.33 4.64
C PRO A 84 5.23 -20.67 5.93
N TYR A 85 4.54 -19.63 6.40
CA TYR A 85 4.88 -19.03 7.69
C TYR A 85 4.47 -19.95 8.87
N PRO A 86 5.17 -19.87 10.02
CA PRO A 86 4.95 -20.79 11.15
C PRO A 86 3.51 -20.82 11.69
N GLU A 87 2.82 -19.67 11.71
CA GLU A 87 1.44 -19.53 12.21
C GLU A 87 0.37 -19.76 11.12
N TRP A 88 0.73 -20.47 10.04
CA TRP A 88 -0.19 -20.68 8.92
C TRP A 88 -1.36 -21.58 9.31
N GLU A 89 -1.12 -22.64 10.08
CA GLU A 89 -2.13 -23.57 10.57
C GLU A 89 -3.15 -22.85 11.47
N GLY A 90 -4.42 -22.82 11.06
CA GLY A 90 -5.50 -22.10 11.77
C GLY A 90 -5.82 -20.69 11.25
N SER A 91 -4.99 -20.15 10.34
CA SER A 91 -5.25 -18.87 9.69
C SER A 91 -6.41 -18.93 8.67
N GLN A 92 -6.91 -17.76 8.24
CA GLN A 92 -7.91 -17.68 7.16
C GLN A 92 -7.40 -18.33 5.86
N TRP A 93 -6.09 -18.29 5.62
CA TRP A 93 -5.46 -18.92 4.46
C TRP A 93 -5.42 -20.44 4.56
N HIS A 94 -5.24 -20.99 5.77
CA HIS A 94 -5.38 -22.42 6.02
C HIS A 94 -6.82 -22.90 5.79
N LYS A 95 -7.82 -22.14 6.24
CA LYS A 95 -9.23 -22.44 5.95
C LYS A 95 -9.55 -22.40 4.45
N ALA A 96 -8.84 -21.56 3.69
CA ALA A 96 -8.95 -21.48 2.24
C ALA A 96 -8.09 -22.53 1.49
N GLY A 97 -7.30 -23.35 2.19
CA GLY A 97 -6.40 -24.35 1.59
C GLY A 97 -5.19 -23.77 0.85
N LEU A 98 -4.90 -22.48 1.01
CA LEU A 98 -3.83 -21.78 0.27
C LEU A 98 -2.57 -21.67 1.13
N LYS A 99 -1.49 -22.32 0.69
CA LYS A 99 -0.16 -22.16 1.29
C LYS A 99 0.45 -20.84 0.85
N VAL A 100 0.63 -19.93 1.79
CA VAL A 100 1.17 -18.59 1.54
C VAL A 100 2.30 -18.28 2.52
N ARG A 101 3.22 -17.40 2.09
CA ARG A 101 4.39 -17.03 2.87
C ARG A 101 4.12 -15.90 3.88
N ASN A 102 3.16 -15.04 3.60
CA ASN A 102 2.88 -13.84 4.40
C ASN A 102 1.42 -13.83 4.86
N ALA A 103 1.16 -13.46 6.11
CA ALA A 103 -0.21 -13.43 6.65
C ALA A 103 -1.08 -12.30 6.05
N THR A 104 -0.49 -11.13 5.81
CA THR A 104 -1.14 -9.99 5.15
C THR A 104 -0.30 -9.54 3.97
N LEU A 105 -0.95 -9.16 2.86
CA LEU A 105 -0.29 -8.82 1.60
C LEU A 105 -0.38 -7.34 1.24
N THR A 106 -1.56 -6.73 1.41
CA THR A 106 -1.84 -5.36 0.96
C THR A 106 -2.24 -4.47 2.12
N THR A 107 -1.64 -3.29 2.23
CA THR A 107 -2.05 -2.23 3.16
C THR A 107 -1.80 -0.87 2.52
N VAL A 108 -2.71 0.08 2.73
CA VAL A 108 -2.57 1.44 2.25
C VAL A 108 -2.17 2.32 3.43
N ALA A 109 -0.87 2.62 3.53
CA ALA A 109 -0.32 3.49 4.55
C ALA A 109 -0.27 4.95 4.06
N PRO A 110 -0.29 5.95 4.96
CA PRO A 110 -0.05 7.34 4.57
C PRO A 110 1.38 7.53 4.05
N THR A 111 1.53 7.90 2.78
CA THR A 111 2.83 8.00 2.10
C THR A 111 3.35 9.44 1.99
N GLY A 112 3.24 10.25 3.06
CA GLY A 112 3.59 11.67 3.03
C GLY A 112 5.02 11.95 2.55
N THR A 113 6.03 11.41 3.24
CA THR A 113 7.45 11.68 2.96
C THR A 113 7.93 11.10 1.62
N ILE A 114 7.52 9.86 1.30
CA ILE A 114 7.88 9.19 0.04
C ILE A 114 7.20 9.84 -1.17
N SER A 115 5.98 10.36 -1.01
CA SER A 115 5.31 11.11 -2.08
C SER A 115 5.99 12.45 -2.36
N CYS A 116 6.45 13.14 -1.32
CA CYS A 116 7.24 14.37 -1.44
C CYS A 116 8.57 14.10 -2.18
N SER A 117 9.26 13.01 -1.82
CA SER A 117 10.51 12.60 -2.47
C SER A 117 10.31 12.25 -3.96
N ARG A 118 9.19 11.61 -4.33
CA ARG A 118 8.84 11.33 -5.74
C ARG A 118 8.56 12.62 -6.52
N ARG A 119 7.95 13.62 -5.88
CA ARG A 119 7.69 14.94 -6.47
C ARG A 119 8.96 15.79 -6.48
N GLY A 120 10.03 15.28 -7.09
CA GLY A 120 11.35 15.91 -7.17
C GLY A 120 11.43 17.20 -7.99
N ARG A 121 10.38 18.04 -8.06
CA ARG A 121 10.42 19.38 -8.67
C ARG A 121 9.25 20.33 -8.43
N THR A 122 8.23 19.99 -7.62
CA THR A 122 7.05 20.87 -7.41
C THR A 122 6.81 21.27 -5.95
N CYS A 123 7.65 20.84 -5.01
CA CYS A 123 7.62 21.35 -3.64
C CYS A 123 8.33 22.72 -3.53
N ARG A 124 7.99 23.66 -4.42
CA ARG A 124 7.99 25.07 -4.01
C ARG A 124 6.61 25.29 -3.45
N ALA A 125 6.53 25.58 -2.15
CA ALA A 125 5.39 26.29 -1.61
C ALA A 125 5.08 27.46 -2.57
N PRO A 126 3.82 27.68 -2.98
CA PRO A 126 3.52 28.84 -3.79
C PRO A 126 3.91 30.07 -2.97
N ALA A 127 4.97 30.75 -3.40
CA ALA A 127 5.20 32.12 -3.02
C ALA A 127 3.90 32.87 -3.32
N ALA A 128 3.47 33.69 -2.37
CA ALA A 128 2.27 34.49 -2.44
C ALA A 128 2.25 35.36 -3.72
N SER A 129 1.62 34.85 -4.77
CA SER A 129 1.06 35.61 -5.88
C SER A 129 0.00 34.74 -6.56
N SER A 130 -1.24 34.95 -6.14
CA SER A 130 -2.48 34.34 -6.65
C SER A 130 -2.73 34.70 -8.15
N PRO A 131 -3.69 34.08 -8.89
CA PRO A 131 -4.85 33.31 -8.39
C PRO A 131 -5.22 32.01 -9.16
N SER A 132 -6.20 31.29 -8.56
CA SER A 132 -7.00 30.15 -9.06
C SER A 132 -6.56 28.72 -8.70
N SER A 133 -6.65 28.38 -7.41
CA SER A 133 -6.87 27.00 -6.96
C SER A 133 -8.38 26.74 -6.77
N PRO A 134 -8.98 25.70 -7.38
CA PRO A 134 -10.40 25.34 -7.21
C PRO A 134 -10.71 24.71 -5.84
N TRP A 135 -9.69 24.47 -5.01
CA TRP A 135 -9.81 23.78 -3.72
C TRP A 135 -9.59 24.77 -2.57
N SER A 136 -10.55 25.67 -2.38
CA SER A 136 -10.64 26.51 -1.18
C SER A 136 -12.07 26.40 -0.66
N SER A 137 -12.31 25.53 0.32
CA SER A 137 -13.62 25.39 0.96
C SER A 137 -14.04 26.73 1.59
N PRO A 138 -15.28 27.21 1.38
CA PRO A 138 -15.71 28.48 1.95
C PRO A 138 -15.97 28.31 3.44
N GLY A 139 -15.02 28.79 4.25
CA GLY A 139 -15.22 29.06 5.67
C GLY A 139 -16.38 30.04 5.83
N THR A 140 -17.41 29.58 6.53
CA THR A 140 -18.60 30.33 6.94
C THR A 140 -18.23 31.70 7.52
N ARG A 141 -18.54 32.75 6.76
CA ARG A 141 -18.55 34.13 7.22
C ARG A 141 -19.92 34.38 7.87
N ARG A 142 -19.99 34.50 9.20
CA ARG A 142 -21.14 35.08 9.89
C ARG A 142 -20.64 36.14 10.87
N ALA A 143 -20.65 37.38 10.39
CA ALA A 143 -20.64 38.55 11.24
C ALA A 143 -22.08 38.79 11.72
N ARG A 144 -22.26 38.77 13.04
CA ARG A 144 -23.15 39.66 13.78
C ARG A 144 -22.53 39.89 15.13
#